data_AF-A0A7G9YSS2-F1
#
_entry.id   AF-A0A7G9YSS2-F1
#
_cell.length_a   1.000
_cell.length_b   1.000
_cell.length_c   1.000
_cell.angle_alpha   90.00
_cell.angle_beta   90.00
_cell.angle_gamma   90.00
#
_symmetry.space_group_name_H-M   'P 1'
#
loop_
_entity.id
_entity.type
_entity.pdbx_description
1 polymer ?
#
loop_
_entity_poly.entity_id
_entity_poly.type
_entity_poly.pdbx_seq_one_letter_code
_entity_poly.pdbx_strand_id
1 'polypeptide(L)'
;MSIETRVILISPDSVITPEGVKSKILGMVGEDASMASSGIRVKETCFGALVEGEAEKIREIVEKVRELDKNGIFSKPRGFPIGDPRICRATRRGGPRPGFHQLELEQELLPMVRAALDKIENEKEKEKEIGG
;
A
#
# COMPACT_ATOMS: atom_id res chain seq x y z
N MET A 1 -19.25 0.15 -11.46
CA MET A 1 -17.85 0.33 -11.04
C MET A 1 -17.84 0.61 -9.54
N SER A 2 -17.16 -0.21 -8.74
CA SER A 2 -17.06 -0.02 -7.28
C SER A 2 -15.83 0.82 -6.94
N ILE A 3 -15.99 1.82 -6.07
CA ILE A 3 -14.87 2.61 -5.55
C ILE A 3 -14.27 1.88 -4.34
N GLU A 4 -12.94 1.80 -4.29
CA GLU A 4 -12.18 1.19 -3.20
C GLU A 4 -11.14 2.18 -2.68
N THR A 5 -10.95 2.21 -1.36
CA THR A 5 -9.80 2.86 -0.73
C THR A 5 -8.90 1.77 -0.16
N ARG A 6 -7.60 1.83 -0.46
CA ARG A 6 -6.59 0.94 0.13
C ARG A 6 -5.55 1.75 0.89
N VAL A 7 -5.00 1.13 1.92
CA VAL A 7 -3.73 1.55 2.52
C VAL A 7 -2.64 0.64 1.97
N ILE A 8 -1.58 1.26 1.47
CA ILE A 8 -0.31 0.64 1.11
C ILE A 8 0.62 0.88 2.30
N LEU A 9 1.15 -0.20 2.84
CA LEU A 9 2.06 -0.22 3.98
C LEU A 9 3.44 -0.67 3.48
N ILE A 10 4.47 -0.01 3.98
CA ILE A 10 5.85 -0.33 3.69
C ILE A 10 6.47 -0.92 4.96
N SER A 11 7.16 -2.03 4.82
CA SER A 11 7.94 -2.62 5.90
C SER A 11 9.02 -1.62 6.36
N PRO A 12 9.25 -1.46 7.68
CA PRO A 12 10.19 -0.45 8.20
C PRO A 12 11.65 -0.73 7.82
N ASP A 13 11.97 -1.95 7.41
CA ASP A 13 13.26 -2.38 6.89
C ASP A 13 13.36 -2.28 5.36
N SER A 14 12.34 -1.73 4.69
CA SER A 14 12.40 -1.44 3.26
C SER A 14 13.23 -0.17 2.99
N VAL A 15 13.92 -0.16 1.86
CA VAL A 15 14.60 1.03 1.33
C VAL A 15 13.63 2.00 0.64
N ILE A 16 12.40 1.55 0.35
CA ILE A 16 11.38 2.35 -0.33
C ILE A 16 10.73 3.30 0.67
N THR A 17 10.60 4.57 0.29
CA THR A 17 9.97 5.60 1.12
C THR A 17 8.49 5.81 0.77
N PRO A 18 7.66 6.33 1.69
CA PRO A 18 6.30 6.75 1.39
C PRO A 18 6.20 7.72 0.20
N GLU A 19 7.14 8.66 0.11
CA GLU A 19 7.27 9.58 -1.02
C GLU A 19 7.59 8.84 -2.33
N GLY A 20 8.48 7.84 -2.30
CA GLY A 20 8.80 7.00 -3.45
C GLY A 20 7.57 6.24 -3.96
N VAL A 21 6.78 5.66 -3.05
CA VAL A 21 5.51 5.00 -3.41
C VAL A 21 4.54 6.00 -4.04
N LYS A 22 4.32 7.16 -3.41
CA LYS A 22 3.44 8.19 -3.96
C LYS A 22 3.88 8.66 -5.34
N SER A 23 5.19 8.88 -5.53
CA SER A 23 5.76 9.32 -6.81
C SER A 23 5.56 8.27 -7.89
N LYS A 24 5.77 6.98 -7.59
CA LYS A 24 5.48 5.88 -8.51
C LYS A 24 4.01 5.86 -8.92
N ILE A 25 3.08 6.02 -7.96
CA ILE A 25 1.64 6.02 -8.27
C ILE A 25 1.28 7.21 -9.16
N LEU A 26 1.77 8.41 -8.83
CA LEU A 26 1.49 9.60 -9.65
C LEU A 26 2.08 9.49 -11.06
N GLY A 27 3.26 8.87 -11.21
CA GLY A 27 3.84 8.55 -12.52
C GLY A 27 2.93 7.65 -13.34
N MET A 28 2.44 6.55 -12.77
CA MET A 28 1.51 5.64 -13.45
C MET A 28 0.19 6.32 -13.85
N VAL A 29 -0.37 7.15 -12.96
CA VAL A 29 -1.62 7.89 -13.25
C VAL A 29 -1.41 8.96 -14.32
N GLY A 30 -0.22 9.57 -14.40
CA GLY A 30 0.12 10.59 -15.39
C GLY A 30 0.46 10.04 -16.77
N GLU A 31 1.07 8.85 -16.83
CA GLU A 31 1.46 8.18 -18.08
C GLU A 31 0.27 7.46 -18.74
N ASP A 32 -0.62 6.88 -17.94
CA ASP A 32 -1.76 6.13 -18.45
C ASP A 32 -3.00 7.03 -18.61
N ALA A 33 -3.34 7.32 -19.86
CA ALA A 33 -4.52 8.13 -20.21
C ALA A 33 -5.84 7.54 -19.68
N SER A 34 -5.92 6.22 -19.50
CA SER A 34 -7.09 5.55 -18.90
C SER A 34 -7.18 5.81 -17.40
N MET A 35 -6.05 6.02 -16.70
CA MET A 35 -5.98 6.32 -15.27
C MET A 35 -6.09 7.81 -14.96
N ALA A 36 -5.58 8.68 -15.85
CA ALA A 36 -5.63 10.14 -15.68
C ALA A 36 -7.07 10.69 -15.57
N SER A 37 -8.03 10.06 -16.25
CA SER A 37 -9.46 10.42 -16.21
C SER A 37 -10.24 9.75 -15.06
N SER A 38 -9.59 8.88 -14.27
CA SER A 38 -10.26 7.98 -13.32
C SER A 38 -10.47 8.54 -11.92
N GLY A 39 -10.08 9.79 -11.67
CA GLY A 39 -10.27 10.43 -10.36
C GLY A 39 -9.49 9.74 -9.23
N ILE A 40 -8.35 9.10 -9.54
CA ILE A 40 -7.52 8.41 -8.56
C ILE A 40 -6.92 9.42 -7.60
N ARG A 41 -7.15 9.22 -6.31
CA ARG A 41 -6.62 10.07 -5.23
C ARG A 41 -5.53 9.34 -4.49
N VAL A 42 -4.40 10.01 -4.30
CA VAL A 42 -3.26 9.48 -3.55
C VAL A 42 -2.96 10.42 -2.37
N LYS A 43 -2.77 9.85 -1.18
CA LYS A 43 -2.36 10.60 0.00
C LYS A 43 -1.24 9.86 0.72
N GLU A 44 -0.13 10.54 0.90
CA GLU A 44 1.00 10.04 1.67
C GLU A 44 0.67 9.91 3.17
N THR A 45 1.31 8.94 3.82
CA THR A 45 1.21 8.67 5.25
C THR A 45 2.59 8.33 5.82
N CYS A 46 2.72 8.30 7.15
CA CYS A 46 3.97 7.90 7.80
C CYS A 46 4.39 6.46 7.51
N PHE A 47 3.47 5.59 7.07
CA PHE A 47 3.69 4.16 6.87
C PHE A 47 3.68 3.74 5.39
N GLY A 48 3.51 4.68 4.46
CA GLY A 48 3.27 4.40 3.04
C GLY A 48 2.25 5.36 2.45
N ALA A 49 1.24 4.87 1.73
CA ALA A 49 0.26 5.72 1.04
C ALA A 49 -1.17 5.19 1.13
N LEU A 50 -2.13 6.11 1.06
CA LEU A 50 -3.53 5.82 0.76
C LEU A 50 -3.76 6.02 -0.73
N VAL A 51 -4.48 5.10 -1.34
CA VAL A 51 -4.93 5.19 -2.73
C VAL A 51 -6.43 4.94 -2.79
N GLU A 52 -7.15 5.73 -3.56
CA GLU A 52 -8.59 5.62 -3.73
C GLU A 52 -9.01 5.84 -5.18
N GLY A 53 -9.93 5.02 -5.67
CA GLY A 53 -10.45 5.10 -7.03
C GLY A 53 -11.25 3.85 -7.39
N GLU A 54 -11.40 3.60 -8.69
CA GLU A 54 -12.03 2.39 -9.20
C GLU A 54 -11.26 1.12 -8.78
N ALA A 55 -11.95 0.14 -8.19
CA ALA A 55 -11.32 -1.02 -7.55
C ALA A 55 -10.36 -1.80 -8.47
N GLU A 56 -10.68 -1.94 -9.76
CA GLU A 56 -9.82 -2.65 -10.72
C GLU A 56 -8.50 -1.90 -10.94
N LYS A 57 -8.57 -0.60 -11.23
CA LYS A 57 -7.39 0.28 -11.36
C LYS A 57 -6.56 0.34 -10.07
N ILE A 58 -7.22 0.33 -8.91
CA ILE A 58 -6.53 0.31 -7.63
C ILE A 58 -5.74 -0.99 -7.43
N ARG A 59 -6.27 -2.14 -7.87
CA ARG A 59 -5.53 -3.41 -7.82
C ARG A 59 -4.33 -3.40 -8.75
N GLU A 60 -4.49 -2.89 -9.96
CA GLU A 60 -3.37 -2.74 -10.92
C GLU A 60 -2.25 -1.86 -10.35
N ILE A 61 -2.61 -0.71 -9.78
CA ILE A 61 -1.65 0.19 -9.11
C ILE A 61 -0.94 -0.54 -7.97
N VAL A 62 -1.68 -1.26 -7.12
CA VAL A 62 -1.08 -1.97 -5.98
C VAL A 62 -0.09 -3.03 -6.45
N GLU A 63 -0.43 -3.84 -7.45
CA GLU A 63 0.48 -4.86 -7.97
C GLU A 63 1.75 -4.22 -8.56
N LYS A 64 1.60 -3.11 -9.31
CA LYS A 64 2.75 -2.39 -9.86
C LYS A 64 3.62 -1.71 -8.81
N VAL A 65 3.03 -1.21 -7.72
CA VAL A 65 3.79 -0.64 -6.60
C VAL A 65 4.53 -1.73 -5.84
N ARG A 66 3.95 -2.93 -5.68
CA ARG A 66 4.62 -4.06 -5.03
C ARG A 66 5.90 -4.49 -5.74
N GLU A 67 6.00 -4.29 -7.06
CA GLU A 67 7.24 -4.56 -7.80
C GLU A 67 8.46 -3.75 -7.29
N LEU A 68 8.25 -2.62 -6.58
CA LEU A 68 9.35 -1.84 -6.00
C LEU A 68 10.07 -2.56 -4.85
N ASP A 69 9.32 -3.34 -4.06
CA ASP A 69 9.84 -4.21 -2.99
C ASP A 69 8.79 -5.31 -2.73
N LYS A 70 8.95 -6.42 -3.45
CA LYS A 70 7.93 -7.48 -3.60
C LYS A 70 7.40 -8.02 -2.28
N ASN A 71 8.29 -8.24 -1.31
CA ASN A 71 7.98 -8.77 0.02
C ASN A 71 8.04 -7.70 1.12
N GLY A 72 8.45 -6.46 0.79
CA GLY A 72 8.45 -5.31 1.70
C GLY A 72 7.25 -4.37 1.57
N ILE A 73 6.42 -4.50 0.53
CA ILE A 73 5.22 -3.69 0.31
C ILE A 73 3.95 -4.52 0.45
N PHE A 74 3.05 -4.05 1.31
CA PHE A 74 1.79 -4.69 1.64
C PHE A 74 0.62 -3.76 1.35
N SER A 75 -0.59 -4.32 1.21
CA SER A 75 -1.79 -3.50 1.11
C SER A 75 -3.02 -4.17 1.72
N LYS A 76 -3.94 -3.35 2.22
CA LYS A 76 -5.26 -3.82 2.68
C LYS A 76 -6.36 -2.78 2.37
N PRO A 77 -7.62 -3.23 2.18
CA PRO A 77 -8.74 -2.32 2.00
C PRO A 77 -8.98 -1.48 3.27
N ARG A 78 -9.54 -0.29 3.09
CA ARG A 78 -10.01 0.59 4.17
C ARG A 78 -11.51 0.77 4.09
N GLY A 79 -12.16 0.82 5.25
CA GLY A 79 -13.61 1.06 5.36
C GLY A 79 -14.05 2.53 5.20
N PHE A 80 -13.13 3.47 5.05
CA PHE A 80 -13.44 4.90 4.91
C PHE A 80 -12.61 5.54 3.79
N PRO A 81 -13.22 6.46 3.01
CA PRO A 81 -12.53 7.29 2.04
C PRO A 81 -11.33 8.07 2.60
N ILE A 82 -10.51 8.59 1.70
CA ILE A 82 -9.47 9.56 2.04
C ILE A 82 -10.16 10.85 2.51
N GLY A 83 -9.84 11.28 3.74
CA GLY A 83 -10.34 12.53 4.31
C GLY A 83 -11.74 12.46 4.91
N ASP A 84 -12.33 11.27 5.07
CA ASP A 84 -13.69 11.11 5.58
C ASP A 84 -13.92 11.83 6.92
N PRO A 85 -14.93 12.71 7.03
CA PRO A 85 -15.13 13.57 8.19
C PRO A 85 -15.42 12.81 9.48
N ARG A 86 -15.90 11.56 9.40
CA ARG A 86 -16.22 10.71 10.55
C ARG A 86 -14.97 10.28 11.31
N ILE A 87 -13.82 10.18 10.63
CA ILE A 87 -12.56 9.68 11.21
C ILE A 87 -11.43 10.70 11.13
N CYS A 88 -11.50 11.66 10.20
CA CYS A 88 -10.45 12.65 9.99
C CYS A 88 -10.24 13.48 11.25
N ARG A 89 -8.99 13.54 11.71
CA ARG A 89 -8.63 14.29 12.93
C ARG A 89 -8.87 15.79 12.77
N ALA A 90 -8.66 16.32 11.56
CA ALA A 90 -8.83 17.75 11.28
C ALA A 90 -10.30 18.16 11.42
N THR A 91 -11.24 17.39 10.86
CA THR A 91 -12.68 17.67 10.94
C THR A 91 -13.23 17.47 12.33
N ARG A 92 -12.68 16.51 13.10
CA ARG A 92 -13.02 16.27 14.51
C ARG A 92 -12.34 17.24 15.49
N ARG A 93 -11.68 18.30 14.99
CA ARG A 93 -10.98 19.32 15.80
C ARG A 93 -9.91 18.73 16.74
N GLY A 94 -9.29 17.63 16.33
CA GLY A 94 -8.32 16.89 17.16
C GLY A 94 -8.84 15.52 17.61
N GLY A 95 -8.36 15.06 18.76
CA GLY A 95 -8.72 13.77 19.34
C GLY A 95 -7.87 12.58 18.88
N PRO A 96 -8.15 11.39 19.44
CA PRO A 96 -7.41 10.17 19.14
C PRO A 96 -7.60 9.75 17.67
N ARG A 97 -6.57 9.11 17.11
CA ARG A 97 -6.58 8.50 15.78
C ARG A 97 -7.07 7.05 15.91
N PRO A 98 -8.33 6.72 15.58
CA PRO A 98 -8.85 5.37 15.74
C PRO A 98 -8.03 4.38 14.92
N GLY A 99 -7.63 3.27 15.53
CA GLY A 99 -6.80 2.25 14.89
C GLY A 99 -5.32 2.59 14.73
N PHE A 100 -4.83 3.74 15.23
CA PHE A 100 -3.42 4.11 15.08
C PHE A 100 -2.45 3.14 15.75
N HIS A 101 -2.68 2.81 17.03
CA HIS A 101 -1.84 1.84 17.75
C HIS A 101 -1.90 0.43 17.13
N GLN A 102 -3.03 0.05 16.54
CA GLN A 102 -3.14 -1.20 15.81
C GLN A 102 -2.30 -1.17 14.53
N LEU A 103 -2.36 -0.06 13.77
CA LEU A 103 -1.53 0.10 12.56
C LEU A 103 -0.04 0.13 12.89
N GLU A 104 0.34 0.73 14.02
CA GLU A 104 1.72 0.75 14.51
C GLU A 104 2.20 -0.66 14.82
N LEU A 105 1.43 -1.44 15.59
CA LEU A 105 1.76 -2.84 15.88
C LEU A 105 1.81 -3.70 14.61
N GLU A 106 0.84 -3.55 13.70
CA GLU A 106 0.87 -4.27 12.42
C GLU A 106 2.12 -3.93 11.61
N GLN A 107 2.54 -2.67 11.62
CA GLN A 107 3.73 -2.22 10.90
C GLN A 107 5.01 -2.81 11.52
N GLU A 108 5.11 -2.86 12.85
CA GLU A 108 6.25 -3.47 13.56
C GLU A 108 6.45 -4.95 13.22
N LEU A 109 5.37 -5.66 12.87
CA LEU A 109 5.41 -7.07 12.50
C LEU A 109 5.83 -7.32 11.05
N LEU A 110 5.77 -6.33 10.17
CA LEU A 110 6.04 -6.49 8.73
C LEU A 110 7.44 -7.06 8.40
N PRO A 111 8.53 -6.72 9.11
CA PRO A 111 9.84 -7.33 8.84
C PRO A 111 9.84 -8.85 9.04
N MET A 112 9.11 -9.36 10.02
CA MET A 112 8.99 -10.80 10.25
C MET A 112 8.17 -11.47 9.13
N VAL A 113 7.09 -10.82 8.69
CA VAL A 113 6.28 -11.30 7.56
C VAL A 113 7.12 -11.33 6.28
N ARG A 114 7.87 -10.27 6.00
CA ARG A 114 8.81 -10.18 4.87
C ARG A 114 9.82 -11.34 4.90
N ALA A 115 10.51 -11.53 6.02
CA ALA A 115 11.52 -12.58 6.16
C ALA A 115 10.93 -13.98 5.93
N ALA A 116 9.69 -14.23 6.39
CA ALA A 116 9.00 -15.48 6.13
C ALA A 116 8.65 -15.66 4.64
N LEU A 117 8.18 -14.60 3.96
CA LEU A 117 7.89 -14.63 2.53
C LEU A 117 9.17 -14.86 1.70
N ASP A 118 10.25 -14.14 2.01
CA ASP A 118 11.54 -14.32 1.35
C ASP A 118 12.05 -15.76 1.47
N LYS A 119 11.92 -16.37 2.65
CA LYS A 119 12.29 -17.76 2.88
C LYS A 119 11.48 -18.72 2.00
N ILE A 120 10.16 -18.54 1.93
CA ILE A 120 9.27 -19.36 1.10
C ILE A 120 9.63 -19.25 -0.39
N GLU A 121 9.98 -18.06 -0.87
CA GLU A 121 10.37 -17.86 -2.27
C GLU A 121 11.70 -18.53 -2.58
N ASN A 122 12.70 -18.36 -1.71
CA ASN A 122 14.00 -19.01 -1.84
C ASN A 122 13.91 -20.55 -1.82
N GLU A 123 13.02 -21.12 -1.01
CA GLU A 123 12.78 -22.56 -0.98
C GLU A 123 12.16 -23.06 -2.30
N LYS A 124 11.18 -22.33 -2.83
CA LYS A 124 10.55 -22.65 -4.13
C LYS A 124 11.53 -22.55 -5.30
N GLU A 125 12.48 -21.62 -5.25
CA GLU A 125 13.53 -21.50 -6.27
C GLU A 125 14.46 -22.71 -6.25
N LYS A 126 14.90 -23.14 -5.06
CA LYS A 126 15.74 -24.34 -4.90
C LYS A 126 15.04 -25.62 -5.39
N GLU A 127 13.75 -25.77 -5.11
CA GLU A 127 12.98 -26.93 -5.60
C GLU A 127 12.90 -26.99 -7.13
N LYS A 128 12.82 -25.82 -7.80
CA LYS A 128 12.82 -25.74 -9.27
C LYS A 128 14.19 -26.07 -9.87
N GLU A 129 15.28 -25.72 -9.21
CA GLU A 129 16.65 -26.03 -9.65
C GLU A 129 17.01 -27.51 -9.50
N ILE A 130 16.41 -28.21 -8.54
CA ILE A 130 16.68 -29.64 -8.28
C ILE A 130 15.78 -30.56 -9.13
N GLY A 131 14.63 -30.06 -9.59
CA GLY A 131 13.64 -30.82 -10.36
C GLY A 131 13.69 -30.65 -11.89
N GLY A 132 14.66 -29.90 -12.42
CA GLY A 132 14.90 -29.69 -13.86
C GLY A 132 16.17 -30.36 -14.35
#